data_AF-A0A423W055-F1
#
_entry.id   AF-A0A423W055-F1
#
_cell.length_a   1.000
_cell.length_b   1.000
_cell.length_c   1.000
_cell.angle_alpha   90.00
_cell.angle_beta   90.00
_cell.angle_gamma   90.00
#
_symmetry.space_group_name_H-M   'P 1'
#
loop_
_entity.id
_entity.type
_entity.pdbx_description
1 polymer ?
#
loop_
_entity_poly.entity_id
_entity_poly.type
_entity_poly.pdbx_seq_one_letter_code
_entity_poly.pdbx_strand_id
1 'polypeptide(L)'
;MAVISADDHIQALEKELDMLRSELAKINLRRKEIKESNRALNRHFKLVSKNHTKLNRSYEKHKKEMWFSVIAGNTVVATRAEEKLRRVIEEQARLQREMPDQYKTWAEAVRLNVEAREQRIEWQLKIALKEEEIHRLKPCVSVTCKHCKRFDTTALKMAKVVFKDGVTRFLKATAK
;
A
#
# COMPACT_ATOMS: atom_id res chain seq x y z
N MET A 1 -22.09 -38.08 -22.71
CA MET A 1 -21.44 -36.93 -22.07
C MET A 1 -22.29 -36.57 -20.87
N ALA A 2 -21.77 -36.67 -19.64
CA ALA A 2 -22.53 -36.40 -18.44
C ALA A 2 -22.84 -34.90 -18.38
N VAL A 3 -24.13 -34.54 -18.37
CA VAL A 3 -24.59 -33.17 -18.16
C VAL A 3 -24.29 -32.84 -16.70
N ILE A 4 -23.23 -32.07 -16.47
CA ILE A 4 -22.90 -31.54 -15.14
C ILE A 4 -24.12 -30.73 -14.69
N SER A 5 -24.71 -31.07 -13.55
CA SER A 5 -25.83 -30.33 -13.00
C SER A 5 -25.43 -28.88 -12.76
N ALA A 6 -26.34 -27.92 -12.95
CA ALA A 6 -26.07 -26.52 -12.66
C ALA A 6 -25.59 -26.31 -11.21
N ASP A 7 -26.05 -27.16 -10.27
CA ASP A 7 -25.62 -27.14 -8.87
C ASP A 7 -24.18 -27.64 -8.67
N ASP A 8 -23.75 -28.67 -9.43
CA ASP A 8 -22.37 -29.17 -9.40
C ASP A 8 -21.39 -28.12 -9.94
N HIS A 9 -21.82 -27.38 -10.97
CA HIS A 9 -21.04 -26.29 -11.54
C HIS A 9 -20.90 -25.10 -10.57
N ILE A 10 -21.98 -24.73 -9.87
CA ILE A 10 -21.94 -23.69 -8.83
C ILE A 10 -21.01 -24.10 -7.68
N GLN A 11 -21.09 -25.34 -7.19
CA GLN A 11 -20.17 -25.83 -6.15
C GLN A 11 -18.70 -25.79 -6.58
N ALA A 12 -18.41 -26.10 -7.84
CA ALA A 12 -17.06 -26.01 -8.37
C ALA A 12 -16.55 -24.55 -8.36
N LEU A 13 -17.38 -23.61 -8.81
CA LEU A 13 -17.06 -22.17 -8.79
C LEU A 13 -16.89 -21.62 -7.36
N GLU A 14 -17.70 -22.07 -6.41
CA GLU A 14 -17.57 -21.69 -4.99
C GLU A 14 -16.23 -22.19 -4.40
N LYS A 15 -15.81 -23.42 -4.72
CA LYS A 15 -14.49 -23.94 -4.32
C LYS A 15 -13.35 -23.13 -4.94
N GLU A 16 -13.45 -22.78 -6.22
CA GLU A 16 -12.47 -21.91 -6.87
C GLU A 16 -12.39 -20.53 -6.23
N LEU A 17 -13.55 -19.95 -5.87
CA LEU A 17 -13.63 -18.66 -5.17
C LEU A 17 -12.91 -18.70 -3.82
N ASP A 18 -13.10 -19.77 -3.04
CA ASP A 18 -12.45 -19.93 -1.74
C ASP A 18 -10.93 -20.08 -1.89
N MET A 19 -10.46 -20.81 -2.91
CA MET A 19 -9.03 -20.87 -3.25
C MET A 19 -8.47 -19.48 -3.60
N LEU A 20 -9.17 -18.72 -4.46
CA LEU A 20 -8.76 -17.36 -4.83
C LEU A 20 -8.71 -16.42 -3.62
N ARG A 21 -9.67 -16.53 -2.69
CA ARG A 21 -9.69 -15.75 -1.44
C ARG A 21 -8.53 -16.13 -0.51
N SER A 22 -8.21 -17.42 -0.41
CA SER A 22 -7.05 -17.90 0.35
C SER A 22 -5.74 -17.35 -0.21
N GLU A 23 -5.57 -17.38 -1.54
CA GLU A 23 -4.40 -16.80 -2.19
C GLU A 23 -4.33 -15.27 -2.01
N LEU A 24 -5.45 -14.56 -2.10
CA LEU A 24 -5.49 -13.12 -1.80
C LEU A 24 -5.08 -12.83 -0.35
N ALA A 25 -5.46 -13.68 0.62
CA ALA A 25 -5.04 -13.55 2.01
C ALA A 25 -3.51 -13.68 2.14
N LYS A 26 -2.89 -14.66 1.48
CA LYS A 26 -1.42 -14.83 1.43
C LYS A 26 -0.73 -13.62 0.80
N ILE A 27 -1.26 -13.09 -0.30
CA ILE A 27 -0.74 -11.88 -0.96
C ILE A 27 -0.81 -10.67 -0.01
N ASN A 28 -1.92 -10.51 0.72
CA ASN A 28 -2.06 -9.41 1.68
C ASN A 28 -1.04 -9.50 2.82
N LEU A 29 -0.73 -10.72 3.30
CA LEU A 29 0.32 -10.94 4.31
C LEU A 29 1.70 -10.52 3.77
N ARG A 30 2.11 -11.05 2.62
CA ARG A 30 3.38 -10.67 1.97
C ARG A 30 3.50 -9.17 1.72
N ARG A 31 2.40 -8.54 1.28
CA ARG A 31 2.36 -7.08 1.08
C ARG A 31 2.56 -6.30 2.38
N LYS A 32 2.10 -6.83 3.52
CA LYS A 32 2.33 -6.20 4.83
C LYS A 32 3.84 -6.22 5.15
N GLU A 33 4.49 -7.35 4.97
CA GLU A 33 5.95 -7.51 5.18
C GLU A 33 6.75 -6.58 4.24
N ILE A 34 6.40 -6.54 2.95
CA ILE A 34 7.03 -5.64 1.96
C ILE A 34 6.86 -4.17 2.37
N LYS A 35 5.69 -3.78 2.89
CA LYS A 35 5.46 -2.41 3.38
C LYS A 35 6.30 -2.08 4.60
N GLU A 36 6.45 -3.02 5.53
CA GLU A 36 7.26 -2.83 6.73
C GLU A 36 8.74 -2.69 6.37
N SER A 37 9.25 -3.55 5.50
CA SER A 37 10.60 -3.45 4.94
C SER A 37 10.83 -2.12 4.22
N ASN A 38 9.91 -1.70 3.35
CA ASN A 38 9.98 -0.41 2.66
C ASN A 38 10.01 0.78 3.61
N ARG A 39 9.27 0.74 4.73
CA ARG A 39 9.32 1.79 5.75
C ARG A 39 10.67 1.85 6.45
N ALA A 40 11.30 0.71 6.71
CA ALA A 40 12.66 0.66 7.26
C ALA A 40 13.67 1.25 6.26
N LEU A 41 13.61 0.85 4.99
CA LEU A 41 14.48 1.37 3.94
C LEU A 41 14.30 2.87 3.69
N ASN A 42 13.07 3.39 3.72
CA ASN A 42 12.82 4.83 3.59
C ASN A 42 13.40 5.62 4.78
N ARG A 43 13.36 5.07 6.00
CA ARG A 43 14.03 5.68 7.16
C ARG A 43 15.54 5.70 6.97
N HIS A 44 16.12 4.61 6.48
CA HIS A 44 17.54 4.53 6.16
C HIS A 44 17.94 5.56 5.08
N PHE A 45 17.19 5.66 3.99
CA PHE A 45 17.40 6.65 2.92
C PHE A 45 17.44 8.09 3.47
N LYS A 46 16.46 8.45 4.32
CA LYS A 46 16.41 9.78 4.95
C LYS A 46 17.62 10.05 5.84
N LEU A 47 18.09 9.03 6.57
CA LEU A 47 19.27 9.14 7.42
C LEU A 47 20.54 9.38 6.57
N VAL A 48 20.75 8.59 5.52
CA VAL A 48 21.88 8.75 4.59
C VAL A 48 21.86 10.12 3.93
N SER A 49 20.70 10.56 3.45
CA SER A 49 20.52 11.89 2.86
C SER A 49 20.87 13.01 3.85
N LYS A 50 20.40 12.92 5.10
CA LYS A 50 20.73 13.88 6.15
C LYS A 50 22.23 13.89 6.47
N ASN A 51 22.87 12.72 6.53
CA ASN A 51 24.30 12.59 6.75
C ASN A 51 25.10 13.23 5.61
N HIS A 52 24.71 12.99 4.37
CA HIS A 52 25.32 13.62 3.20
C HIS A 52 25.24 15.16 3.28
N THR A 53 24.06 15.72 3.60
CA THR A 53 23.89 17.17 3.79
C THR A 53 24.77 17.70 4.92
N LYS A 54 24.84 16.97 6.05
CA LYS A 54 25.67 17.36 7.20
C LYS A 54 27.14 17.39 6.84
N LEU A 55 27.65 16.36 6.16
CA LEU A 55 29.04 16.29 5.73
C LEU A 55 29.38 17.41 4.76
N ASN A 56 28.50 17.72 3.81
CA ASN A 56 28.72 18.82 2.88
C ASN A 56 28.81 20.18 3.60
N ARG A 57 27.96 20.42 4.60
CA ARG A 57 28.04 21.63 5.45
C ARG A 57 29.33 21.67 6.28
N SER A 58 29.75 20.54 6.83
CA SER A 58 31.00 20.42 7.59
C SER A 58 32.22 20.66 6.71
N TYR A 59 32.21 20.14 5.49
CA TYR A 59 33.27 20.37 4.50
C TYR A 59 33.46 21.86 4.24
N GLU A 60 32.39 22.56 3.87
CA GLU A 60 32.45 24.01 3.62
C GLU A 60 32.85 24.82 4.85
N LYS A 61 32.39 24.40 6.04
CA LYS A 61 32.79 25.04 7.30
C LYS A 61 34.30 24.91 7.54
N HIS A 62 34.85 23.70 7.47
CA HIS A 62 36.26 23.45 7.77
C HIS A 62 37.18 23.99 6.67
N LYS A 63 36.74 23.97 5.42
CA LYS A 63 37.45 24.63 4.31
C LYS A 63 37.61 26.14 4.56
N LYS A 64 36.54 26.82 4.99
CA LYS A 64 36.60 28.25 5.36
C LYS A 64 37.49 28.48 6.60
N GLU A 65 37.33 27.68 7.65
CA GLU A 65 38.14 27.73 8.88
C GLU A 65 39.64 27.61 8.55
N MET A 66 40.00 26.64 7.70
CA MET A 66 41.36 26.42 7.21
C MET A 66 41.87 27.64 6.44
N TRP A 67 41.10 28.13 5.46
CA TRP A 67 41.49 29.28 4.64
C TRP A 67 41.75 30.55 5.46
N PHE A 68 40.84 30.89 6.38
CA PHE A 68 41.03 32.05 7.27
C PHE A 68 42.24 31.87 8.19
N SER A 69 42.47 30.66 8.71
CA SER A 69 43.61 30.38 9.59
C SER A 69 44.95 30.49 8.87
N VAL A 70 45.01 30.04 7.61
CA VAL A 70 46.20 30.18 6.74
C VAL A 70 46.50 31.66 6.50
N ILE A 71 45.50 32.47 6.15
CA ILE A 71 45.69 33.91 5.91
C ILE A 71 46.13 34.65 7.17
N ALA A 72 45.57 34.28 8.33
CA ALA A 72 45.94 34.86 9.62
C ALA A 72 47.31 34.38 10.14
N GLY A 73 48.02 33.51 9.42
CA GLY A 73 49.29 32.92 9.87
C GLY A 73 49.16 31.97 11.07
N ASN A 74 47.93 31.55 11.41
CA ASN A 74 47.66 30.67 12.55
C ASN A 74 47.75 29.20 12.11
N THR A 75 49.00 28.71 12.01
CA THR A 75 49.32 27.36 11.52
C THR A 75 48.67 26.25 12.34
N VAL A 76 48.61 26.38 13.66
CA VAL A 76 48.01 25.37 14.55
C VAL A 76 46.53 25.17 14.26
N VAL A 77 45.78 26.26 14.05
CA VAL A 77 44.36 26.18 13.74
C VAL A 77 44.15 25.68 12.30
N ALA A 78 44.99 26.09 11.35
CA ALA A 78 44.95 25.59 9.98
C ALA A 78 45.14 24.07 9.91
N THR A 79 46.15 23.51 10.58
CA THR A 79 46.39 22.05 10.61
C THR A 79 45.24 21.29 11.29
N ARG A 80 44.63 21.85 12.34
CA ARG A 80 43.44 21.24 12.97
C ARG A 80 42.23 21.25 12.02
N ALA A 81 42.05 22.31 11.24
CA ALA A 81 40.97 22.40 10.27
C ALA A 81 41.19 21.44 9.09
N GLU A 82 42.43 21.29 8.64
CA GLU A 82 42.85 20.31 7.62
C GLU A 82 42.56 18.87 8.06
N GLU A 83 42.92 18.49 9.29
CA GLU A 83 42.62 17.17 9.84
C GLU A 83 41.11 16.88 9.89
N LYS A 84 40.30 17.87 10.30
CA LYS A 84 38.83 17.74 10.26
C LYS A 84 38.32 17.61 8.83
N LEU A 85 38.88 18.35 7.88
CA LEU A 85 38.52 18.28 6.47
C LEU A 85 38.83 16.90 5.88
N ARG A 86 40.01 16.33 6.20
CA ARG A 86 40.40 14.97 5.79
C ARG A 86 39.37 13.93 6.24
N ARG A 87 38.97 13.96 7.52
CA ARG A 87 37.94 13.05 8.05
C ARG A 87 36.59 13.18 7.34
N VAL A 88 36.20 14.41 7.00
CA VAL A 88 34.96 14.65 6.23
C VAL A 88 35.06 14.07 4.82
N ILE A 89 36.21 14.24 4.15
CA ILE A 89 36.44 13.71 2.80
C ILE A 89 36.43 12.17 2.82
N GLU A 90 37.11 11.55 3.78
CA GLU A 90 37.12 10.09 3.94
C GLU A 90 35.71 9.53 4.14
N GLU A 91 34.89 10.20 4.96
CA GLU A 91 33.52 9.82 5.22
C GLU A 91 32.60 10.06 4.00
N GLN A 92 32.79 11.15 3.26
CA GLN A 92 32.09 11.38 1.99
C GLN A 92 32.45 10.32 0.95
N ALA A 93 33.72 9.95 0.82
CA ALA A 93 34.19 8.90 -0.08
C ALA A 93 33.63 7.53 0.31
N ARG A 94 33.53 7.24 1.63
CA ARG A 94 32.87 6.04 2.13
C ARG A 94 31.39 5.99 1.72
N LEU A 95 30.64 7.05 1.97
CA LEU A 95 29.23 7.12 1.56
C LEU A 95 29.08 6.96 0.04
N GLN A 96 29.89 7.66 -0.76
CA GLN A 96 29.85 7.56 -2.22
C GLN A 96 30.13 6.14 -2.73
N ARG A 97 31.01 5.38 -2.07
CA ARG A 97 31.25 3.96 -2.39
C ARG A 97 30.05 3.08 -2.07
N GLU A 98 29.32 3.36 -1.00
CA GLU A 98 28.15 2.59 -0.58
C GLU A 98 26.87 2.95 -1.37
N MET A 99 26.79 4.16 -1.95
CA MET A 99 25.58 4.65 -2.64
C MET A 99 25.05 3.70 -3.74
N PRO A 100 25.87 3.13 -4.65
CA PRO A 100 25.34 2.30 -5.74
C PRO A 100 24.55 1.08 -5.25
N ASP A 101 25.06 0.38 -4.25
CA ASP A 101 24.40 -0.81 -3.71
C ASP A 101 23.18 -0.45 -2.86
N GLN A 102 23.24 0.68 -2.15
CA GLN A 102 22.06 1.24 -1.47
C GLN A 102 20.96 1.61 -2.47
N TYR A 103 21.29 2.24 -3.60
CA TYR A 103 20.33 2.57 -4.66
C TYR A 103 19.70 1.32 -5.29
N LYS A 104 20.48 0.28 -5.59
CA LYS A 104 19.95 -1.01 -6.07
C LYS A 104 18.94 -1.58 -5.07
N THR A 105 19.29 -1.59 -3.79
CA THR A 105 18.43 -2.08 -2.72
C THR A 105 17.12 -1.29 -2.62
N TRP A 106 17.19 0.05 -2.69
CA TRP A 106 16.00 0.89 -2.65
C TRP A 106 15.12 0.74 -3.90
N ALA A 107 15.73 0.67 -5.08
CA ALA A 107 15.02 0.46 -6.34
C ALA A 107 14.26 -0.87 -6.35
N GLU A 108 14.91 -1.93 -5.88
CA GLU A 108 14.31 -3.25 -5.75
C GLU A 108 13.12 -3.24 -4.78
N ALA A 109 13.26 -2.58 -3.62
CA ALA A 109 12.17 -2.47 -2.66
C ALA A 109 10.96 -1.70 -3.19
N VAL A 110 11.19 -0.67 -4.02
CA VAL A 110 10.13 0.05 -4.74
C VAL A 110 9.46 -0.87 -5.76
N ARG A 111 10.25 -1.59 -6.57
CA ARG A 111 9.75 -2.55 -7.57
C ARG A 111 8.84 -3.59 -6.92
N LEU A 112 9.31 -4.26 -5.86
CA LEU A 112 8.54 -5.26 -5.12
C LEU A 112 7.24 -4.70 -4.52
N ASN A 113 7.22 -3.42 -4.11
CA ASN A 113 6.01 -2.78 -3.60
C ASN A 113 4.97 -2.56 -4.69
N VAL A 114 5.42 -2.13 -5.88
CA VAL A 114 4.56 -1.93 -7.05
C VAL A 114 3.98 -3.28 -7.48
N GLU A 115 4.82 -4.29 -7.66
CA GLU A 115 4.41 -5.64 -8.04
C GLU A 115 3.41 -6.25 -7.05
N ALA A 116 3.67 -6.15 -5.74
CA ALA A 116 2.75 -6.63 -4.72
C ALA A 116 1.41 -5.88 -4.71
N ARG A 117 1.39 -4.60 -5.12
CA ARG A 117 0.16 -3.82 -5.27
C ARG A 117 -0.64 -4.29 -6.48
N GLU A 118 0.02 -4.48 -7.62
CA GLU A 118 -0.59 -4.93 -8.87
C GLU A 118 -1.15 -6.34 -8.74
N GLN A 119 -0.36 -7.26 -8.16
CA GLN A 119 -0.80 -8.64 -7.89
C GLN A 119 -2.05 -8.66 -7.00
N ARG A 120 -2.12 -7.80 -5.97
CA ARG A 120 -3.33 -7.69 -5.15
C ARG A 120 -4.55 -7.24 -5.97
N ILE A 121 -4.38 -6.24 -6.84
CA ILE A 121 -5.49 -5.72 -7.67
C ILE A 121 -5.97 -6.81 -8.63
N GLU A 122 -5.05 -7.48 -9.31
CA GLU A 122 -5.38 -8.56 -10.23
C GLU A 122 -6.16 -9.69 -9.53
N TRP A 123 -5.77 -10.09 -8.31
CA TRP A 123 -6.48 -11.15 -7.58
C TRP A 123 -7.86 -10.67 -7.09
N GLN A 124 -7.99 -9.41 -6.69
CA GLN A 124 -9.30 -8.83 -6.38
C GLN A 124 -10.23 -8.82 -7.60
N LEU A 125 -9.70 -8.54 -8.79
CA LEU A 125 -10.47 -8.62 -10.04
C LEU A 125 -10.87 -10.06 -10.38
N LYS A 126 -9.95 -11.03 -10.25
CA LYS A 126 -10.26 -12.46 -10.45
C LYS A 126 -11.40 -12.92 -9.54
N ILE A 127 -11.36 -12.56 -8.26
CA ILE A 127 -12.43 -12.85 -7.30
C ILE A 127 -13.74 -12.18 -7.74
N ALA A 128 -13.73 -10.89 -8.06
CA ALA A 128 -14.95 -10.17 -8.45
C ALA A 128 -15.61 -10.77 -9.70
N LEU A 129 -14.83 -11.13 -10.72
CA LEU A 129 -15.33 -11.81 -11.93
C LEU A 129 -15.95 -13.17 -11.60
N LYS A 130 -15.32 -13.93 -10.70
CA LYS A 130 -15.82 -15.24 -10.26
C LYS A 130 -17.09 -15.12 -9.42
N GLU A 131 -17.18 -14.12 -8.55
CA GLU A 131 -18.41 -13.80 -7.82
C GLU A 131 -19.54 -13.41 -8.79
N GLU A 132 -19.24 -12.66 -9.85
CA GLU A 132 -20.21 -12.31 -10.88
C GLU A 132 -20.70 -13.53 -11.66
N GLU A 133 -19.81 -14.46 -12.00
CA GLU A 133 -20.16 -15.72 -12.66
C GLU A 133 -21.11 -16.57 -11.81
N ILE A 134 -20.80 -16.75 -10.52
CA ILE A 134 -21.69 -17.41 -9.56
C ILE A 134 -23.03 -16.65 -9.47
N HIS A 135 -23.01 -15.32 -9.41
CA HIS A 135 -24.23 -14.51 -9.36
C HIS A 135 -25.10 -14.61 -10.62
N ARG A 136 -24.53 -14.81 -11.80
CA ARG A 136 -25.29 -15.02 -13.04
C ARG A 136 -26.04 -16.35 -13.01
N LEU A 137 -25.43 -17.38 -12.43
CA LEU A 137 -26.03 -18.72 -12.28
C LEU A 137 -27.00 -18.78 -11.10
N LYS A 138 -26.72 -18.03 -10.03
CA LYS A 138 -27.54 -17.93 -8.82
C LYS A 138 -27.76 -16.46 -8.45
N PRO A 139 -28.76 -15.79 -9.07
CA PRO A 139 -29.04 -14.38 -8.80
C PRO A 139 -29.35 -14.14 -7.31
N CYS A 140 -28.76 -13.09 -6.75
CA CYS A 140 -29.10 -12.68 -5.38
C CYS A 140 -30.53 -12.12 -5.33
N VAL A 141 -31.32 -12.58 -4.36
CA VAL A 141 -32.67 -12.05 -4.04
C VAL A 141 -32.62 -10.73 -3.26
N SER A 142 -31.41 -10.25 -2.92
CA SER A 142 -31.22 -9.06 -2.09
C SER A 142 -31.36 -7.77 -2.90
N VAL A 143 -32.22 -6.87 -2.41
CA VAL A 143 -32.46 -5.52 -2.93
C VAL A 143 -31.21 -4.61 -2.84
N THR A 144 -30.22 -4.99 -2.03
CA THR A 144 -28.98 -4.24 -1.77
C THR A 144 -27.73 -4.95 -2.25
N CYS A 145 -27.88 -6.01 -3.05
CA CYS A 145 -26.76 -6.77 -3.59
C CYS A 145 -25.86 -5.84 -4.44
N LYS A 146 -24.60 -5.64 -4.00
CA LYS A 146 -23.63 -4.77 -4.67
C LYS A 146 -23.36 -5.18 -6.12
N HIS A 147 -23.54 -6.47 -6.43
CA HIS A 147 -23.36 -7.05 -7.76
C HIS A 147 -24.52 -6.75 -8.70
N CYS A 148 -25.77 -6.80 -8.24
CA CYS A 148 -26.92 -6.65 -9.13
C CYS A 148 -27.26 -5.20 -9.48
N LYS A 149 -26.99 -4.20 -8.61
CA LYS A 149 -27.43 -2.79 -8.74
C LYS A 149 -28.92 -2.57 -9.12
N ARG A 150 -29.71 -3.64 -9.27
CA ARG A 150 -31.14 -3.63 -9.53
C ARG A 150 -31.81 -3.29 -8.22
N PHE A 151 -32.21 -2.03 -8.07
CA PHE A 151 -33.21 -1.65 -7.09
C PHE A 151 -34.48 -2.42 -7.44
N ASP A 152 -34.83 -3.44 -6.65
CA ASP A 152 -36.12 -4.10 -6.81
C ASP A 152 -37.23 -3.15 -6.33
N THR A 153 -37.71 -2.34 -7.27
CA THR A 153 -38.81 -1.39 -7.05
C THR A 153 -40.08 -2.10 -6.60
N THR A 154 -40.21 -3.41 -6.84
CA THR A 154 -41.35 -4.24 -6.46
C THR A 154 -41.33 -4.52 -4.96
N ALA A 155 -40.19 -4.95 -4.42
CA ALA A 155 -39.99 -5.14 -2.98
C ALA A 155 -40.17 -3.82 -2.20
N LEU A 156 -39.67 -2.71 -2.74
CA LEU A 156 -39.87 -1.37 -2.16
C LEU A 156 -41.33 -0.91 -2.21
N LYS A 157 -42.06 -1.19 -3.29
CA LYS A 157 -43.50 -0.90 -3.40
C LYS A 157 -44.30 -1.73 -2.39
N MET A 158 -43.99 -3.02 -2.22
CA MET A 158 -44.63 -3.87 -1.22
C MET A 158 -44.35 -3.39 0.20
N ALA A 159 -43.09 -3.07 0.52
CA ALA A 159 -42.72 -2.51 1.82
C ALA A 159 -43.43 -1.17 2.11
N LYS A 160 -43.58 -0.30 1.09
CA LYS A 160 -44.33 0.96 1.18
C LYS A 160 -45.81 0.73 1.47
N VAL A 161 -46.44 -0.26 0.84
CA VAL A 161 -47.85 -0.61 1.07
C VAL A 161 -48.03 -1.14 2.49
N VAL A 162 -47.19 -2.09 2.93
CA VAL A 162 -47.22 -2.64 4.29
C VAL A 162 -47.02 -1.55 5.35
N PHE A 163 -46.09 -0.63 5.11
CA PHE A 163 -45.86 0.52 5.99
C PHE A 163 -47.08 1.46 6.05
N LYS A 164 -47.66 1.79 4.90
CA LYS A 164 -48.87 2.64 4.82
C LYS A 164 -50.05 1.99 5.54
N ASP A 165 -50.23 0.69 5.38
CA ASP A 165 -51.27 -0.07 6.08
C ASP A 165 -51.03 -0.13 7.59
N GLY A 166 -49.77 -0.30 8.01
CA GLY A 166 -49.38 -0.23 9.42
C GLY A 166 -49.67 1.12 10.05
N VAL A 167 -49.29 2.22 9.39
CA VAL A 167 -49.57 3.60 9.84
C VAL A 167 -51.07 3.86 9.89
N THR A 168 -51.83 3.40 8.89
CA THR A 168 -53.29 3.59 8.87
C THR A 168 -53.98 2.83 10.00
N ARG A 169 -53.51 1.62 10.34
CA ARG A 169 -54.02 0.86 11.49
C ARG A 169 -53.67 1.54 12.81
N PHE A 170 -52.44 2.04 12.94
CA PHE A 170 -52.00 2.76 14.14
C PHE A 170 -52.82 4.04 14.37
N LEU A 171 -53.00 4.85 13.32
CA LEU A 171 -53.81 6.08 13.38
C LEU A 171 -55.28 5.79 13.72
N LYS A 172 -55.84 4.69 13.21
CA LYS A 172 -57.20 4.24 13.58
C LYS A 172 -57.29 3.75 15.03
N ALA A 173 -56.21 3.15 15.56
CA ALA A 173 -56.17 2.69 16.95
C ALA A 173 -56.03 3.85 17.96
N THR A 174 -55.37 4.94 17.57
CA THR A 174 -55.21 6.15 18.40
C THR A 174 -56.36 7.17 18.28
N ALA A 175 -57.35 6.92 17.41
CA ALA A 175 -58.51 7.78 17.20
C ALA A 175 -59.78 7.30 17.96
N LYS A 176 -59.60 6.37 18.91
CA LYS A 176 -60.58 6.03 19.97
C LYS A 176 -60.12 6.66 21.27
#